data_AF-A0A2P4UNX8-F1
#
_entry.id   AF-A0A2P4UNX8-F1
#
_cell.length_a   1.000
_cell.length_b   1.000
_cell.length_c   1.000
_cell.angle_alpha   90.00
_cell.angle_beta   90.00
_cell.angle_gamma   90.00
#
_symmetry.space_group_name_H-M   'P 1'
#
loop_
_entity.id
_entity.type
_entity.pdbx_description
1 polymer ?
#
loop_
_entity_poly.entity_id
_entity_poly.type
_entity_poly.pdbx_seq_one_letter_code
_entity_poly.pdbx_strand_id
1 'polypeptide(L)'
;MKINHRPVKIVLAISLTAIALPVASPAVRADEREISPTSVEQCAPQKTVAVAESRKLVRFTDCDLRGRTVLGSRGITVTVPRTGTSVTAQALHRDGSSRLTATVNVRAGEVEINQEVQTAPTRSKIGRAAALDKCADGAYNRNQYRQNGAYKWYYYPGSVWESGIPDDPINRYPFIALDLGMSSGAMAPNDCGLPWAKGQSWNQGDTGFQPNVGLNGGCTGANGINSVGWMRLSSAAPSLLAVTCTWSSNGIATETDVAMRTGDGVLWWYDDSGTGFTGERATTALCPAGRYYAEAVAAHEAGHVFGLAHVTGEQHANLTMYPTIDTCDLGPSRYGRGDNLGIVSIYGKQ
;
A
#
# COMPACT_ATOMS: atom_id res chain seq x y z
N MET A 1 -61.73 7.63 1.62
CA MET A 1 -61.85 6.77 0.41
C MET A 1 -60.80 5.66 0.54
N LYS A 2 -61.20 4.45 0.97
CA LYS A 2 -60.30 3.31 1.20
C LYS A 2 -60.30 2.42 -0.05
N ILE A 3 -59.15 2.25 -0.70
CA ILE A 3 -59.00 1.36 -1.85
C ILE A 3 -58.38 0.05 -1.35
N ASN A 4 -59.17 -1.01 -1.41
CA ASN A 4 -58.77 -2.40 -1.14
C ASN A 4 -58.12 -2.99 -2.40
N HIS A 5 -56.88 -3.45 -2.30
CA HIS A 5 -56.27 -4.31 -3.31
C HIS A 5 -56.26 -5.77 -2.82
N ARG A 6 -56.96 -6.64 -3.56
CA ARG A 6 -56.89 -8.10 -3.42
C ARG A 6 -55.68 -8.64 -4.21
N PRO A 7 -54.93 -9.62 -3.70
CA PRO A 7 -53.89 -10.29 -4.46
C PRO A 7 -54.50 -11.34 -5.41
N VAL A 8 -54.12 -11.26 -6.69
CA VAL A 8 -54.37 -12.29 -7.71
C VAL A 8 -53.27 -13.33 -7.61
N LYS A 9 -53.63 -14.59 -7.34
CA LYS A 9 -52.70 -15.73 -7.37
C LYS A 9 -52.69 -16.31 -8.79
N ILE A 10 -51.58 -16.15 -9.50
CA ILE A 10 -51.31 -16.84 -10.76
C ILE A 10 -50.64 -18.16 -10.42
N VAL A 11 -51.31 -19.27 -10.73
CA VAL A 11 -50.77 -20.63 -10.63
C VAL A 11 -50.18 -20.98 -11.99
N LEU A 12 -48.86 -21.07 -12.07
CA LEU A 12 -48.14 -21.54 -13.26
C LEU A 12 -47.87 -23.04 -13.09
N ALA A 13 -48.51 -23.87 -13.92
CA ALA A 13 -48.22 -25.29 -14.00
C ALA A 13 -47.00 -25.50 -14.92
N ILE A 14 -45.88 -25.93 -14.35
CA ILE A 14 -44.67 -26.31 -15.09
C ILE A 14 -44.66 -27.83 -15.20
N SER A 15 -44.83 -28.34 -16.40
CA SER A 15 -44.66 -29.76 -16.73
C SER A 15 -43.16 -30.08 -16.79
N LEU A 16 -42.67 -30.90 -15.85
CA LEU A 16 -41.33 -31.49 -15.90
C LEU A 16 -41.32 -32.68 -16.86
N THR A 17 -40.65 -32.53 -17.99
CA THR A 17 -40.26 -33.66 -18.85
C THR A 17 -38.85 -34.09 -18.45
N ALA A 18 -38.74 -35.24 -17.79
CA ALA A 18 -37.45 -35.83 -17.41
C ALA A 18 -36.81 -36.52 -18.62
N ILE A 19 -35.76 -35.91 -19.17
CA ILE A 19 -34.88 -36.54 -20.17
C ILE A 19 -33.68 -37.10 -19.41
N ALA A 20 -33.59 -38.42 -19.32
CA ALA A 20 -32.43 -39.12 -18.77
C ALA A 20 -31.31 -39.12 -19.83
N LEU A 21 -30.30 -38.28 -19.62
CA LEU A 21 -29.05 -38.30 -20.39
C LEU A 21 -28.03 -39.22 -19.69
N PRO A 22 -27.27 -40.03 -20.44
CA PRO A 22 -26.18 -40.82 -19.88
C PRO A 22 -25.07 -39.90 -19.38
N VAL A 23 -24.80 -39.94 -18.08
CA VAL A 23 -23.67 -39.24 -17.45
C VAL A 23 -22.41 -40.04 -17.74
N ALA A 24 -21.66 -39.65 -18.76
CA ALA A 24 -20.29 -40.09 -18.94
C ALA A 24 -19.42 -39.40 -17.88
N SER A 25 -18.89 -40.16 -16.92
CA SER A 25 -17.92 -39.67 -15.95
C SER A 25 -16.67 -39.18 -16.69
N PRO A 26 -16.31 -37.89 -16.64
CA PRO A 26 -15.04 -37.44 -17.18
C PRO A 26 -13.94 -38.08 -16.33
N ALA A 27 -13.06 -38.84 -16.99
CA ALA A 27 -11.82 -39.29 -16.37
C ALA A 27 -11.04 -38.05 -15.92
N VAL A 28 -10.95 -37.85 -14.61
CA VAL A 28 -10.09 -36.84 -14.00
C VAL A 28 -8.65 -37.25 -14.34
N ARG A 29 -8.07 -36.64 -15.37
CA ARG A 29 -6.62 -36.66 -15.56
C ARG A 29 -6.03 -35.93 -14.36
N ALA A 30 -5.34 -36.68 -13.51
CA ALA A 30 -4.38 -36.11 -12.57
C ALA A 30 -3.38 -35.33 -13.41
N ASP A 31 -3.48 -34.01 -13.39
CA ASP A 31 -2.53 -33.12 -14.04
C ASP A 31 -1.25 -33.19 -13.21
N GLU A 32 -0.37 -34.11 -13.59
CA GLU A 32 0.97 -34.27 -13.05
C GLU A 32 1.77 -33.03 -13.48
N ARG A 33 1.60 -31.93 -12.72
CA ARG A 33 2.47 -30.76 -12.85
C ARG A 33 3.88 -31.19 -12.47
N GLU A 34 4.70 -31.39 -13.48
CA GLU A 34 6.12 -31.65 -13.38
C GLU A 34 6.76 -30.60 -12.46
N ILE A 35 7.26 -31.05 -11.31
CA ILE A 35 7.90 -30.19 -10.32
C ILE A 35 9.23 -29.75 -10.93
N SER A 36 9.27 -28.50 -11.40
CA SER A 36 10.47 -27.94 -12.03
C SER A 36 11.66 -28.00 -11.05
N PRO A 37 12.84 -28.52 -11.46
CA PRO A 37 14.00 -28.76 -10.60
C PRO A 37 14.53 -27.52 -9.85
N THR A 38 14.11 -26.32 -10.24
CA THR A 38 14.39 -25.06 -9.53
C THR A 38 13.71 -24.96 -8.16
N SER A 39 12.69 -25.76 -7.88
CA SER A 39 11.94 -25.72 -6.60
C SER A 39 12.75 -26.26 -5.42
N VAL A 40 13.56 -27.30 -5.62
CA VAL A 40 14.28 -28.00 -4.53
C VAL A 40 15.43 -27.17 -3.97
N GLU A 41 16.19 -26.46 -4.83
CA GLU A 41 17.32 -25.65 -4.39
C GLU A 41 16.88 -24.36 -3.65
N GLN A 42 15.69 -23.85 -3.96
CA GLN A 42 15.10 -22.68 -3.29
C GLN A 42 14.65 -22.98 -1.85
N CYS A 43 14.59 -24.26 -1.48
CA CYS A 43 14.09 -24.72 -0.19
C CYS A 43 15.18 -25.17 0.77
N ALA A 44 16.44 -24.97 0.40
CA ALA A 44 17.57 -25.13 1.31
C ALA A 44 17.37 -24.24 2.57
N PRO A 45 17.56 -24.80 3.78
CA PRO A 45 17.40 -24.06 5.02
C PRO A 45 18.34 -22.84 5.03
N GLN A 46 17.84 -21.71 5.53
CA GLN A 46 18.56 -20.43 5.70
C GLN A 46 18.80 -19.57 4.45
N LYS A 47 18.37 -19.98 3.25
CA LYS A 47 18.48 -19.10 2.07
C LYS A 47 17.25 -18.20 1.92
N THR A 48 17.47 -16.91 1.64
CA THR A 48 16.46 -16.00 1.12
C THR A 48 15.89 -16.56 -0.19
N VAL A 49 14.56 -16.59 -0.31
CA VAL A 49 13.90 -17.12 -1.51
C VAL A 49 13.64 -15.98 -2.47
N ALA A 50 14.41 -15.91 -3.56
CA ALA A 50 14.14 -14.97 -4.64
C ALA A 50 12.94 -15.44 -5.46
N VAL A 51 12.05 -14.52 -5.80
CA VAL A 51 10.91 -14.79 -6.68
C VAL A 51 11.11 -14.01 -7.97
N ALA A 52 11.25 -14.73 -9.09
CA ALA A 52 11.41 -14.13 -10.41
C ALA A 52 10.06 -13.87 -11.11
N GLU A 53 9.04 -14.64 -10.76
CA GLU A 53 7.70 -14.58 -11.38
C GLU A 53 6.80 -13.59 -10.64
N SER A 54 5.86 -12.95 -11.35
CA SER A 54 4.90 -12.02 -10.74
C SER A 54 3.97 -12.70 -9.74
N ARG A 55 3.70 -13.99 -9.91
CA ARG A 55 2.85 -14.80 -9.02
C ARG A 55 3.41 -16.20 -8.89
N LYS A 56 3.55 -16.68 -7.65
CA LYS A 56 4.03 -18.04 -7.35
C LYS A 56 3.22 -18.65 -6.22
N LEU A 57 2.72 -19.85 -6.43
CA LEU A 57 2.05 -20.67 -5.41
C LEU A 57 3.00 -21.77 -4.95
N VAL A 58 3.20 -21.91 -3.64
CA VAL A 58 4.15 -22.86 -3.04
C VAL A 58 3.46 -23.68 -1.96
N ARG A 59 3.40 -25.00 -2.12
CA ARG A 59 2.82 -25.90 -1.10
C ARG A 59 3.81 -26.14 0.03
N PHE A 60 3.30 -26.30 1.26
CA PHE A 60 4.13 -26.58 2.43
C PHE A 60 4.89 -27.92 2.31
N THR A 61 4.31 -28.89 1.62
CA THR A 61 4.93 -30.20 1.35
C THR A 61 6.17 -30.12 0.48
N ASP A 62 6.21 -29.11 -0.40
CA ASP A 62 7.31 -28.90 -1.33
C ASP A 62 8.35 -27.98 -0.68
N CYS A 63 7.85 -26.93 0.00
CA CYS A 63 8.67 -25.91 0.62
C CYS A 63 7.87 -25.09 1.63
N ASP A 64 8.09 -25.30 2.92
CA ASP A 64 7.48 -24.44 3.93
C ASP A 64 8.20 -23.08 3.99
N LEU A 65 7.58 -22.07 3.37
CA LEU A 65 8.10 -20.70 3.35
C LEU A 65 7.82 -19.93 4.65
N ARG A 66 7.01 -20.46 5.57
CA ARG A 66 6.60 -19.75 6.78
C ARG A 66 7.80 -19.41 7.68
N GLY A 67 7.89 -18.14 8.07
CA GLY A 67 9.01 -17.59 8.84
C GLY A 67 10.29 -17.37 8.03
N ARG A 68 10.28 -17.64 6.72
CA ARG A 68 11.41 -17.36 5.82
C ARG A 68 11.26 -15.99 5.16
N THR A 69 12.38 -15.42 4.78
CA THR A 69 12.41 -14.16 4.03
C THR A 69 12.35 -14.44 2.54
N VAL A 70 11.41 -13.79 1.87
CA VAL A 70 11.24 -13.79 0.42
C VAL A 70 11.76 -12.47 -0.11
N LEU A 71 12.60 -12.53 -1.15
CA LEU A 71 13.12 -11.38 -1.88
C LEU A 71 12.34 -11.20 -3.17
N GLY A 72 11.68 -10.04 -3.28
CA GLY A 72 11.01 -9.61 -4.51
C GLY A 72 11.92 -8.77 -5.38
N SER A 73 11.34 -8.25 -6.45
CA SER A 73 11.98 -7.29 -7.33
C SER A 73 12.39 -6.01 -6.61
N ARG A 74 13.39 -5.30 -7.15
CA ARG A 74 13.90 -4.02 -6.60
C ARG A 74 14.42 -4.08 -5.15
N GLY A 75 14.69 -5.28 -4.63
CA GLY A 75 15.37 -5.47 -3.34
C GLY A 75 14.46 -5.53 -2.13
N ILE A 76 13.15 -5.31 -2.28
CA ILE A 76 12.20 -5.40 -1.17
C ILE A 76 12.03 -6.86 -0.73
N THR A 77 11.91 -7.07 0.59
CA THR A 77 11.69 -8.41 1.15
C THR A 77 10.46 -8.45 2.03
N VAL A 78 9.92 -9.65 2.23
CA VAL A 78 8.92 -9.93 3.27
C VAL A 78 9.30 -11.18 4.04
N THR A 79 9.18 -11.15 5.37
CA THR A 79 9.17 -12.38 6.17
C THR A 79 7.77 -13.00 6.11
N VAL A 80 7.64 -14.17 5.51
CA VAL A 80 6.36 -14.86 5.35
C VAL A 80 5.79 -15.18 6.74
N PRO A 81 4.54 -14.80 7.06
CA PRO A 81 3.95 -15.09 8.36
C PRO A 81 3.88 -16.60 8.65
N ARG A 82 3.80 -16.97 9.93
CA ARG A 82 3.64 -18.38 10.33
C ARG A 82 2.18 -18.83 10.39
N THR A 83 1.26 -17.88 10.51
CA THR A 83 -0.17 -18.09 10.69
C THR A 83 -0.90 -17.85 9.37
N GLY A 84 -2.22 -18.04 9.34
CA GLY A 84 -3.08 -17.76 8.16
C GLY A 84 -3.28 -16.26 7.89
N THR A 85 -2.19 -15.49 7.94
CA THR A 85 -2.16 -14.06 7.68
C THR A 85 -1.40 -13.78 6.37
N SER A 86 -1.58 -12.57 5.84
CA SER A 86 -0.73 -12.04 4.78
C SER A 86 0.16 -10.93 5.30
N VAL A 87 1.25 -10.69 4.59
CA VAL A 87 2.07 -9.48 4.69
C VAL A 87 2.19 -8.87 3.30
N THR A 88 2.08 -7.55 3.21
CA THR A 88 2.31 -6.79 1.98
C THR A 88 3.32 -5.68 2.26
N ALA A 89 4.45 -5.71 1.55
CA ALA A 89 5.39 -4.61 1.43
C ALA A 89 5.01 -3.75 0.24
N GLN A 90 4.86 -2.45 0.43
CA GLN A 90 4.71 -1.45 -0.62
C GLN A 90 5.84 -0.45 -0.47
N ALA A 91 6.63 -0.28 -1.51
CA ALA A 91 7.81 0.57 -1.51
C ALA A 91 7.69 1.64 -2.59
N LEU A 92 7.84 2.89 -2.18
CA LEU A 92 7.95 4.03 -3.07
C LEU A 92 9.42 4.31 -3.36
N HIS A 93 9.75 4.42 -4.64
CA HIS A 93 11.06 4.82 -5.12
C HIS A 93 10.97 6.13 -5.91
N ARG A 94 12.10 6.82 -6.07
CA ARG A 94 12.24 8.01 -6.93
C ARG A 94 11.88 7.73 -8.40
N ASP A 95 12.04 6.49 -8.83
CA ASP A 95 11.90 6.04 -10.22
C ASP A 95 10.79 4.98 -10.40
N GLY A 96 9.91 4.81 -9.42
CA GLY A 96 8.78 3.89 -9.51
C GLY A 96 8.34 3.34 -8.16
N SER A 97 7.61 2.24 -8.17
CA SER A 97 7.22 1.54 -6.97
C SER A 97 7.40 0.03 -7.10
N SER A 98 7.40 -0.65 -5.97
CA SER A 98 7.28 -2.11 -5.93
C SER A 98 6.34 -2.57 -4.83
N ARG A 99 5.69 -3.70 -5.07
CA ARG A 99 4.81 -4.38 -4.13
C ARG A 99 5.19 -5.84 -4.05
N LEU A 100 5.27 -6.38 -2.84
CA LEU A 100 5.50 -7.80 -2.57
C LEU A 100 4.53 -8.26 -1.49
N THR A 101 3.67 -9.21 -1.84
CA THR A 101 2.69 -9.81 -0.93
C THR A 101 3.00 -11.28 -0.74
N ALA A 102 2.99 -11.75 0.50
CA ALA A 102 2.96 -13.17 0.84
C ALA A 102 1.69 -13.47 1.63
N THR A 103 0.88 -14.42 1.14
CA THR A 103 -0.38 -14.82 1.76
C THR A 103 -0.30 -16.29 2.14
N VAL A 104 -0.55 -16.61 3.41
CA VAL A 104 -0.48 -17.97 3.93
C VAL A 104 -1.88 -18.54 4.06
N ASN A 105 -2.14 -19.65 3.37
CA ASN A 105 -3.37 -20.42 3.50
C ASN A 105 -3.08 -21.74 4.22
N VAL A 106 -3.24 -21.73 5.55
CA VAL A 106 -2.94 -22.89 6.39
C VAL A 106 -3.87 -24.07 6.10
N ARG A 107 -5.12 -23.81 5.68
CA ARG A 107 -6.08 -24.88 5.35
C ARG A 107 -5.73 -25.59 4.06
N ALA A 108 -5.31 -24.84 3.04
CA ALA A 108 -4.85 -25.41 1.78
C ALA A 108 -3.40 -25.92 1.83
N GLY A 109 -2.65 -25.55 2.88
CA GLY A 109 -1.26 -25.97 3.05
C GLY A 109 -0.33 -25.27 2.06
N GLU A 110 -0.54 -23.98 1.79
CA GLU A 110 0.20 -23.23 0.76
C GLU A 110 0.51 -21.78 1.14
N VAL A 111 1.54 -21.23 0.49
CA VAL A 111 1.88 -19.80 0.48
C VAL A 111 1.77 -19.29 -0.95
N GLU A 112 1.01 -18.21 -1.12
CA GLU A 112 0.94 -17.47 -2.37
C GLU A 112 1.83 -16.22 -2.27
N ILE A 113 2.78 -16.07 -3.19
CA ILE A 113 3.60 -14.88 -3.34
C ILE A 113 3.15 -14.13 -4.59
N ASN A 114 2.87 -12.84 -4.45
CA ASN A 114 2.58 -11.94 -5.56
C ASN A 114 3.54 -10.75 -5.51
N GLN A 115 4.05 -10.34 -6.65
CA GLN A 115 4.86 -9.13 -6.76
C GLN A 115 4.45 -8.30 -7.97
N GLU A 116 4.56 -6.98 -7.81
CA GLU A 116 4.35 -6.00 -8.87
C GLU A 116 5.47 -4.97 -8.82
N VAL A 117 5.90 -4.54 -9.99
CA VAL A 117 6.84 -3.44 -10.15
C VAL A 117 6.24 -2.45 -11.12
N GLN A 118 6.24 -1.20 -10.73
CA GLN A 118 5.90 -0.09 -11.61
C GLN A 118 7.14 0.76 -11.76
N THR A 119 7.64 0.90 -12.98
CA THR A 119 8.71 1.86 -13.26
C THR A 119 8.07 3.16 -13.71
N ALA A 120 8.53 4.29 -13.17
CA ALA A 120 8.24 5.56 -13.81
C ALA A 120 8.77 5.47 -15.25
N PRO A 121 7.93 5.75 -16.24
CA PRO A 121 8.40 5.81 -17.60
C PRO A 121 9.48 6.87 -17.71
N THR A 122 10.60 6.47 -18.32
CA THR A 122 11.67 7.40 -18.69
C THR A 122 11.04 8.53 -19.49
N ARG A 123 11.31 9.79 -19.13
CA ARG A 123 10.79 11.00 -19.80
C ARG A 123 11.25 11.04 -21.27
N SER A 124 10.64 10.23 -22.12
CA SER A 124 10.82 10.29 -23.56
C SER A 124 10.01 11.48 -24.08
N LYS A 125 10.70 12.40 -24.76
CA LYS A 125 10.15 13.74 -25.11
C LYS A 125 9.15 13.74 -26.26
N ILE A 126 8.80 12.58 -26.85
CA ILE A 126 7.97 12.53 -28.06
C ILE A 126 6.68 11.75 -27.78
N GLY A 127 5.55 12.47 -27.76
CA GLY A 127 4.20 11.87 -27.82
C GLY A 127 3.57 11.46 -26.48
N ARG A 128 4.08 11.93 -25.34
CA ARG A 128 3.50 11.62 -24.03
C ARG A 128 2.10 12.22 -23.88
N ALA A 129 1.13 11.40 -23.49
CA ALA A 129 -0.18 11.89 -23.06
C ALA A 129 0.02 12.79 -21.84
N ALA A 130 -0.56 13.99 -21.88
CA ALA A 130 -0.53 14.88 -20.73
C ALA A 130 -1.19 14.19 -19.53
N ALA A 131 -0.65 14.42 -18.33
CA ALA A 131 -1.31 14.00 -17.11
C ALA A 131 -2.71 14.63 -17.05
N LEU A 132 -3.70 13.84 -16.68
CA LEU A 132 -5.05 14.32 -16.45
C LEU A 132 -5.04 15.29 -15.28
N ASP A 133 -5.95 16.25 -15.32
CA ASP A 133 -6.25 17.05 -14.14
C ASP A 133 -6.68 16.11 -12.99
N LYS A 134 -6.09 16.27 -11.80
CA LYS A 134 -6.32 15.36 -10.67
C LYS A 134 -7.78 15.31 -10.24
N CYS A 135 -8.56 16.36 -10.50
CA CYS A 135 -9.99 16.42 -10.19
C CYS A 135 -10.87 15.87 -11.30
N ALA A 136 -10.36 15.74 -12.53
CA ALA A 136 -11.01 15.00 -13.61
C ALA A 136 -10.71 13.49 -13.55
N ASP A 137 -9.54 13.11 -13.02
CA ASP A 137 -9.06 11.74 -12.98
C ASP A 137 -9.77 10.89 -11.91
N GLY A 138 -10.52 9.88 -12.36
CA GLY A 138 -11.30 8.98 -11.49
C GLY A 138 -10.63 7.63 -11.23
N ALA A 139 -9.40 7.39 -11.68
CA ALA A 139 -8.76 6.08 -11.54
C ALA A 139 -8.32 5.80 -10.10
N TYR A 140 -8.57 4.59 -9.60
CA TYR A 140 -8.07 4.13 -8.31
C TYR A 140 -7.96 2.61 -8.30
N ASN A 141 -7.06 2.09 -7.46
CA ASN A 141 -6.93 0.67 -7.18
C ASN A 141 -6.99 0.42 -5.67
N ARG A 142 -7.35 -0.81 -5.28
CA ARG A 142 -7.45 -1.21 -3.87
C ARG A 142 -6.60 -2.42 -3.58
N ASN A 143 -5.98 -2.41 -2.41
CA ASN A 143 -5.46 -3.59 -1.78
C ASN A 143 -6.61 -4.49 -1.30
N GLN A 144 -6.28 -5.74 -0.99
CA GLN A 144 -7.25 -6.72 -0.46
C GLN A 144 -7.41 -6.65 1.06
N TYR A 145 -7.04 -5.52 1.67
CA TYR A 145 -7.18 -5.26 3.09
C TYR A 145 -7.71 -3.85 3.36
N ARG A 146 -8.23 -3.65 4.57
CA ARG A 146 -8.62 -2.33 5.11
C ARG A 146 -8.34 -2.26 6.61
N GLN A 147 -8.32 -1.05 7.15
CA GLN A 147 -8.28 -0.84 8.60
C GLN A 147 -9.64 -1.17 9.24
N ASN A 148 -9.62 -1.68 10.47
CA ASN A 148 -10.83 -1.93 11.26
C ASN A 148 -11.03 -0.81 12.29
N GLY A 149 -11.70 0.25 11.86
CA GLY A 149 -11.88 1.46 12.66
C GLY A 149 -10.72 2.45 12.47
N ALA A 150 -10.47 3.28 13.49
CA ALA A 150 -9.38 4.25 13.45
C ALA A 150 -8.02 3.57 13.46
N TYR A 151 -7.14 4.00 12.56
CA TYR A 151 -5.74 3.60 12.55
C TYR A 151 -5.00 4.33 13.68
N LYS A 152 -4.72 3.61 14.77
CA LYS A 152 -3.95 4.13 15.91
C LYS A 152 -2.49 3.80 15.70
N TRP A 153 -1.61 4.80 15.72
CA TRP A 153 -0.19 4.62 15.44
C TRP A 153 0.69 5.44 16.38
N TYR A 154 1.95 5.04 16.51
CA TYR A 154 2.94 5.76 17.29
C TYR A 154 4.03 6.35 16.40
N TYR A 155 4.54 7.52 16.76
CA TYR A 155 5.62 8.18 16.04
C TYR A 155 6.98 7.65 16.49
N TYR A 156 7.77 7.16 15.55
CA TYR A 156 9.16 6.76 15.78
C TYR A 156 10.13 7.82 15.24
N PRO A 157 10.76 8.65 16.11
CA PRO A 157 11.68 9.69 15.65
C PRO A 157 12.95 9.10 15.03
N GLY A 158 13.44 7.96 15.53
CA GLY A 158 14.53 7.20 14.92
C GLY A 158 15.71 8.05 14.45
N SER A 159 15.97 8.00 13.15
CA SER A 159 17.07 8.70 12.47
C SER A 159 16.67 10.03 11.83
N VAL A 160 15.63 10.69 12.35
CA VAL A 160 15.09 11.95 11.81
C VAL A 160 16.12 13.06 11.66
N TRP A 161 17.16 13.10 12.49
CA TRP A 161 18.26 14.06 12.38
C TRP A 161 19.04 13.94 11.05
N GLU A 162 18.95 12.81 10.35
CA GLU A 162 19.50 12.59 9.00
C GLU A 162 18.52 12.98 7.87
N SER A 163 17.31 13.44 8.19
CA SER A 163 16.29 13.79 7.18
C SER A 163 16.61 15.09 6.43
N GLY A 164 17.40 15.98 7.04
CA GLY A 164 17.64 17.32 6.53
C GLY A 164 16.48 18.31 6.78
N ILE A 165 15.42 17.88 7.48
CA ILE A 165 14.43 18.76 8.11
C ILE A 165 14.96 19.13 9.51
N PRO A 166 14.92 20.41 9.91
CA PRO A 166 15.26 20.79 11.28
C PRO A 166 14.36 20.08 12.29
N ASP A 167 14.96 19.27 13.16
CA ASP A 167 14.28 18.62 14.29
C ASP A 167 14.22 19.59 15.48
N ASP A 168 13.41 20.64 15.33
CA ASP A 168 13.18 21.63 16.38
C ASP A 168 12.26 21.02 17.45
N PRO A 169 12.68 20.96 18.74
CA PRO A 169 11.90 20.36 19.81
C PRO A 169 10.56 21.06 20.07
N ILE A 170 10.42 22.33 19.68
CA ILE A 170 9.20 23.11 19.85
C ILE A 170 8.25 22.83 18.67
N ASN A 171 8.77 22.89 17.45
CA ASN A 171 7.94 22.84 16.25
C ASN A 171 7.70 21.42 15.72
N ARG A 172 8.57 20.46 16.05
CA ARG A 172 8.46 19.04 15.66
C ARG A 172 8.10 18.81 14.19
N TYR A 173 8.67 19.61 13.26
CA TYR A 173 8.32 19.59 11.84
C TYR A 173 8.30 18.19 11.20
N PRO A 174 9.27 17.29 11.47
CA PRO A 174 9.23 15.95 10.91
C PRO A 174 8.02 15.15 11.37
N PHE A 175 7.60 15.28 12.62
CA PHE A 175 6.39 14.65 13.14
C PHE A 175 5.14 15.23 12.47
N ILE A 176 5.04 16.57 12.40
CA ILE A 176 3.88 17.24 11.79
C ILE A 176 3.69 16.79 10.33
N ALA A 177 4.77 16.65 9.57
CA ALA A 177 4.70 16.17 8.19
C ALA A 177 4.08 14.78 8.08
N LEU A 178 4.46 13.84 8.98
CA LEU A 178 3.90 12.49 8.99
C LEU A 178 2.45 12.51 9.47
N ASP A 179 2.13 13.29 10.50
CA ASP A 179 0.76 13.38 11.03
C ASP A 179 -0.22 13.95 10.00
N LEU A 180 0.17 15.00 9.27
CA LEU A 180 -0.59 15.55 8.16
C LEU A 180 -0.77 14.52 7.03
N GLY A 181 0.30 13.84 6.60
CA GLY A 181 0.21 12.81 5.57
C GLY A 181 -0.70 11.64 5.97
N MET A 182 -0.55 11.13 7.19
CA MET A 182 -1.39 10.07 7.73
C MET A 182 -2.86 10.48 7.85
N SER A 183 -3.12 11.71 8.27
CA SER A 183 -4.46 12.29 8.33
C SER A 183 -5.06 12.47 6.94
N SER A 184 -4.25 12.90 5.97
CA SER A 184 -4.65 13.04 4.58
C SER A 184 -5.08 11.69 3.99
N GLY A 185 -4.30 10.62 4.19
CA GLY A 185 -4.68 9.30 3.71
C GLY A 185 -5.95 8.74 4.35
N ALA A 186 -6.22 9.07 5.61
CA ALA A 186 -7.42 8.63 6.30
C ALA A 186 -8.69 9.34 5.80
N MET A 187 -8.63 10.68 5.71
CA MET A 187 -9.81 11.52 5.43
C MET A 187 -9.96 11.87 3.95
N ALA A 188 -8.94 11.62 3.14
CA ALA A 188 -8.86 11.98 1.72
C ALA A 188 -9.27 13.45 1.44
N PRO A 189 -8.71 14.45 2.16
CA PRO A 189 -8.94 15.84 1.85
C PRO A 189 -8.40 16.14 0.45
N ASN A 190 -9.13 16.95 -0.29
CA ASN A 190 -8.90 17.16 -1.71
C ASN A 190 -9.24 18.61 -2.09
N ASP A 191 -8.64 19.07 -3.19
CA ASP A 191 -8.91 20.39 -3.77
C ASP A 191 -10.03 20.34 -4.82
N CYS A 192 -10.68 19.19 -4.95
CA CYS A 192 -11.68 18.91 -5.99
C CYS A 192 -13.12 19.19 -5.52
N GLY A 193 -13.29 19.72 -4.30
CA GLY A 193 -14.61 19.97 -3.70
C GLY A 193 -15.40 18.70 -3.37
N LEU A 194 -14.74 17.54 -3.30
CA LEU A 194 -15.37 16.27 -2.97
C LEU A 194 -15.49 16.11 -1.45
N PRO A 195 -16.53 15.42 -0.95
CA PRO A 195 -16.67 15.15 0.48
C PRO A 195 -15.49 14.33 1.00
N TRP A 196 -15.15 14.56 2.26
CA TRP A 196 -14.10 13.80 2.93
C TRP A 196 -14.58 12.37 3.21
N ALA A 197 -13.64 11.45 3.34
CA ALA A 197 -13.91 10.08 3.74
C ALA A 197 -14.04 9.93 5.26
N LYS A 198 -14.75 8.88 5.70
CA LYS A 198 -14.94 8.53 7.11
C LYS A 198 -13.75 7.81 7.75
N GLY A 199 -12.63 7.65 7.05
CA GLY A 199 -11.43 7.07 7.64
C GLY A 199 -10.88 7.94 8.76
N GLN A 200 -10.19 7.33 9.71
CA GLN A 200 -9.65 8.00 10.89
C GLN A 200 -8.22 7.52 11.16
N SER A 201 -7.35 8.46 11.52
CA SER A 201 -5.96 8.22 11.94
C SER A 201 -5.72 8.96 13.24
N TRP A 202 -5.17 8.28 14.26
CA TRP A 202 -4.88 8.89 15.56
C TRP A 202 -3.46 8.54 16.01
N ASN A 203 -2.59 9.55 16.06
CA ASN A 203 -1.31 9.41 16.73
C ASN A 203 -1.50 9.18 18.24
N GLN A 204 -0.75 8.23 18.80
CA GLN A 204 -0.78 7.83 20.22
C GLN A 204 0.43 8.34 21.01
N GLY A 205 1.22 9.25 20.42
CA GLY A 205 2.46 9.78 20.96
C GLY A 205 3.70 9.12 20.34
N ASP A 206 4.84 9.36 20.99
CA ASP A 206 6.15 8.86 20.57
C ASP A 206 6.37 7.41 21.03
N THR A 207 7.21 6.69 20.31
CA THR A 207 7.61 5.33 20.66
C THR A 207 9.10 5.09 20.41
N GLY A 208 9.67 4.16 21.20
CA GLY A 208 10.99 3.58 20.93
C GLY A 208 10.93 2.36 20.00
N PHE A 209 9.75 1.85 19.69
CA PHE A 209 9.55 0.74 18.76
C PHE A 209 9.64 1.24 17.33
N GLN A 210 10.73 0.88 16.64
CA GLN A 210 10.88 1.15 15.22
C GLN A 210 9.76 0.47 14.40
N PRO A 211 9.40 1.02 13.23
CA PRO A 211 8.66 0.28 12.22
C PRO A 211 9.31 -1.10 11.96
N ASN A 212 8.50 -2.14 11.76
CA ASN A 212 8.94 -3.50 11.41
C ASN A 212 9.40 -3.57 9.94
N VAL A 213 10.33 -2.69 9.61
CA VAL A 213 11.02 -2.56 8.32
C VAL A 213 12.51 -2.78 8.55
N GLY A 214 13.10 -3.75 7.85
CA GLY A 214 14.53 -4.04 7.91
C GLY A 214 15.36 -2.98 7.18
N LEU A 215 16.68 -2.97 7.41
CA LEU A 215 17.61 -2.02 6.77
C LEU A 215 17.60 -2.06 5.24
N ASN A 216 17.12 -3.15 4.63
CA ASN A 216 16.95 -3.33 3.20
C ASN A 216 15.59 -2.82 2.67
N GLY A 217 14.74 -2.24 3.52
CA GLY A 217 13.40 -1.78 3.15
C GLY A 217 12.36 -2.89 3.05
N GLY A 218 12.60 -4.05 3.66
CA GLY A 218 11.64 -5.17 3.66
C GLY A 218 10.88 -5.32 4.97
N CYS A 219 9.67 -5.90 4.91
CA CYS A 219 8.85 -6.15 6.09
C CYS A 219 9.40 -7.31 6.91
N THR A 220 9.60 -7.06 8.20
CA THR A 220 10.00 -8.08 9.17
C THR A 220 8.76 -8.75 9.79
N GLY A 221 8.81 -9.16 11.06
CA GLY A 221 7.66 -9.72 11.76
C GLY A 221 6.86 -8.64 12.48
N ALA A 222 5.53 -8.71 12.39
CA ALA A 222 4.61 -7.89 13.16
C ALA A 222 4.86 -8.01 14.68
N ASN A 223 4.73 -6.90 15.42
CA ASN A 223 4.96 -6.85 16.87
C ASN A 223 3.74 -6.40 17.70
N GLY A 224 2.61 -6.15 17.06
CA GLY A 224 1.36 -5.66 17.64
C GLY A 224 1.24 -4.14 17.76
N ILE A 225 2.19 -3.37 17.21
CA ILE A 225 2.23 -1.91 17.31
C ILE A 225 2.36 -1.32 15.92
N ASN A 226 1.44 -0.44 15.55
CA ASN A 226 1.58 0.37 14.34
C ASN A 226 2.57 1.51 14.62
N SER A 227 3.68 1.53 13.90
CA SER A 227 4.74 2.53 14.04
C SER A 227 4.99 3.24 12.71
N VAL A 228 4.99 4.57 12.75
CA VAL A 228 5.27 5.44 11.59
C VAL A 228 6.44 6.33 11.95
N GLY A 229 7.49 6.34 11.13
CA GLY A 229 8.66 7.13 11.50
C GLY A 229 9.83 7.05 10.55
N TRP A 230 10.96 7.54 11.05
CA TRP A 230 12.18 7.76 10.27
C TRP A 230 13.18 6.64 10.52
N MET A 231 13.67 6.03 9.44
CA MET A 231 14.63 4.93 9.52
C MET A 231 15.75 5.08 8.52
N ARG A 232 16.96 4.72 8.95
CA ARG A 232 18.10 4.58 8.06
C ARG A 232 18.02 3.25 7.33
N LEU A 233 17.53 3.26 6.10
CA LEU A 233 17.39 2.08 5.24
C LEU A 233 18.67 1.86 4.41
N SER A 234 19.80 1.70 5.10
CA SER A 234 21.16 1.74 4.52
C SER A 234 21.49 0.63 3.54
N SER A 235 20.76 -0.50 3.60
CA SER A 235 20.95 -1.64 2.69
C SER A 235 19.88 -1.69 1.59
N ALA A 236 18.97 -0.72 1.55
CA ALA A 236 17.91 -0.66 0.57
C ALA A 236 18.40 -0.04 -0.76
N ALA A 237 17.65 -0.28 -1.84
CA ALA A 237 17.91 0.34 -3.13
C ALA A 237 18.06 1.86 -2.99
N PRO A 238 19.08 2.51 -3.59
CA PRO A 238 19.33 3.96 -3.40
C PRO A 238 18.15 4.87 -3.76
N SER A 239 17.27 4.41 -4.66
CA SER A 239 16.07 5.15 -5.04
C SER A 239 14.91 5.00 -4.06
N LEU A 240 14.96 4.12 -3.05
CA LEU A 240 13.89 3.95 -2.08
C LEU A 240 13.68 5.25 -1.26
N LEU A 241 12.42 5.69 -1.16
CA LEU A 241 11.98 6.84 -0.36
C LEU A 241 11.27 6.41 0.92
N ALA A 242 10.32 5.48 0.81
CA ALA A 242 9.53 5.00 1.93
C ALA A 242 9.02 3.57 1.69
N VAL A 243 8.62 2.92 2.79
CA VAL A 243 8.02 1.58 2.77
C VAL A 243 6.84 1.53 3.73
N THR A 244 5.72 1.00 3.24
CA THR A 244 4.58 0.58 4.05
C THR A 244 4.52 -0.94 4.14
N CYS A 245 4.50 -1.46 5.36
CA CYS A 245 4.36 -2.87 5.65
C CYS A 245 3.02 -3.13 6.32
N THR A 246 2.14 -3.91 5.69
CA THR A 246 0.83 -4.25 6.26
C THR A 246 0.69 -5.74 6.46
N TRP A 247 0.39 -6.15 7.68
CA TRP A 247 -0.05 -7.50 8.00
C TRP A 247 -1.56 -7.53 8.10
N SER A 248 -2.20 -8.53 7.49
CA SER A 248 -3.65 -8.64 7.53
C SER A 248 -4.14 -10.07 7.72
N SER A 249 -5.34 -10.20 8.28
CA SER A 249 -6.08 -11.45 8.41
C SER A 249 -7.50 -11.24 7.91
N ASN A 250 -7.98 -12.09 7.00
CA ASN A 250 -9.33 -12.02 6.43
C ASN A 250 -9.69 -10.63 5.87
N GLY A 251 -8.73 -9.98 5.19
CA GLY A 251 -8.92 -8.64 4.61
C GLY A 251 -8.98 -7.49 5.62
N ILE A 252 -8.62 -7.74 6.88
CA ILE A 252 -8.50 -6.73 7.92
C ILE A 252 -7.04 -6.58 8.29
N ALA A 253 -6.51 -5.36 8.19
CA ALA A 253 -5.18 -5.02 8.66
C ALA A 253 -5.13 -5.24 10.18
N THR A 254 -4.16 -6.04 10.63
CA THR A 254 -3.88 -6.29 12.05
C THR A 254 -2.75 -5.39 12.54
N GLU A 255 -1.85 -5.03 11.64
CA GLU A 255 -0.75 -4.11 11.90
C GLU A 255 -0.34 -3.43 10.59
N THR A 256 0.07 -2.17 10.67
CA THR A 256 0.65 -1.44 9.57
C THR A 256 1.76 -0.52 10.07
N ASP A 257 2.89 -0.58 9.41
CA ASP A 257 4.09 0.19 9.74
C ASP A 257 4.57 0.97 8.53
N VAL A 258 5.07 2.18 8.77
CA VAL A 258 5.58 3.07 7.71
C VAL A 258 6.97 3.56 8.09
N ALA A 259 7.95 3.30 7.22
CA ALA A 259 9.32 3.77 7.37
C ALA A 259 9.67 4.78 6.28
N MET A 260 9.98 6.01 6.68
CA MET A 260 10.52 7.07 5.85
C MET A 260 12.04 6.99 5.85
N ARG A 261 12.66 6.86 4.68
CA ARG A 261 14.12 6.73 4.60
C ARG A 261 14.82 8.02 4.98
N THR A 262 15.84 7.95 5.83
CA THR A 262 16.80 9.04 6.03
C THR A 262 18.21 8.66 5.56
N GLY A 263 19.06 9.67 5.37
CA GLY A 263 20.43 9.46 4.91
C GLY A 263 20.54 9.12 3.42
N ASP A 264 21.74 8.73 2.98
CA ASP A 264 22.05 8.24 1.63
C ASP A 264 21.54 9.13 0.47
N GLY A 265 21.61 10.44 0.66
CA GLY A 265 21.22 11.42 -0.35
C GLY A 265 19.71 11.53 -0.60
N VAL A 266 18.87 11.06 0.32
CA VAL A 266 17.47 11.50 0.40
C VAL A 266 17.42 12.72 1.30
N LEU A 267 16.95 13.84 0.74
CA LEU A 267 16.75 15.07 1.49
C LEU A 267 15.27 15.39 1.54
N TRP A 268 14.79 15.65 2.75
CA TRP A 268 13.40 15.98 2.98
C TRP A 268 13.21 17.49 3.10
N TRP A 269 11.99 17.89 2.80
CA TRP A 269 11.48 19.23 2.99
C TRP A 269 10.10 19.14 3.66
N TYR A 270 9.76 20.18 4.39
CA TYR A 270 8.47 20.36 5.03
C TYR A 270 7.98 21.75 4.69
N ASP A 271 6.68 21.87 4.43
CA ASP A 271 6.06 23.17 4.21
C ASP A 271 5.78 23.86 5.54
N ASP A 272 6.73 24.69 5.99
CA ASP A 272 6.64 25.46 7.25
C ASP A 272 5.67 26.65 7.19
N SER A 273 5.09 26.85 6.00
CA SER A 273 3.93 27.66 5.68
C SER A 273 2.86 27.69 6.79
N GLY A 274 2.61 26.57 7.47
CA GLY A 274 1.54 26.52 8.47
C GLY A 274 0.14 26.56 7.85
N THR A 275 0.02 26.37 6.53
CA THR A 275 -1.26 26.23 5.80
C THR A 275 -1.94 24.88 6.00
N GLY A 276 -1.45 24.05 6.94
CA GLY A 276 -1.97 22.69 7.18
C GLY A 276 -3.48 22.61 6.98
N PHE A 277 -3.92 21.84 5.98
CA PHE A 277 -5.29 21.73 5.44
C PHE A 277 -6.08 23.02 5.09
N THR A 278 -5.79 24.19 5.67
CA THR A 278 -6.60 25.42 5.66
C THR A 278 -6.15 26.49 4.66
N GLY A 279 -4.99 26.35 4.02
CA GLY A 279 -4.63 27.16 2.84
C GLY A 279 -4.20 28.61 3.10
N GLU A 280 -4.05 29.06 4.35
CA GLU A 280 -3.62 30.43 4.66
C GLU A 280 -2.25 30.51 5.39
N ARG A 281 -1.21 30.77 4.59
CA ARG A 281 0.17 31.23 4.87
C ARG A 281 1.17 30.48 3.99
N ALA A 282 1.42 30.89 2.75
CA ALA A 282 2.63 30.44 2.07
C ALA A 282 3.85 30.99 2.84
N THR A 283 4.83 30.16 3.21
CA THR A 283 6.17 30.73 3.40
C THR A 283 6.69 31.16 2.03
N THR A 284 7.53 32.18 2.04
CA THR A 284 8.22 32.66 0.83
C THR A 284 9.36 31.74 0.40
N ALA A 285 9.64 30.66 1.15
CA ALA A 285 10.73 29.74 0.88
C ALA A 285 10.28 28.67 -0.12
N LEU A 286 10.76 28.80 -1.36
CA LEU A 286 10.60 27.77 -2.38
C LEU A 286 11.28 26.48 -1.90
N CYS A 287 10.62 25.33 -2.08
CA CYS A 287 11.24 24.03 -1.84
C CYS A 287 12.59 23.95 -2.57
N PRO A 288 13.70 23.68 -1.85
CA PRO A 288 15.01 23.56 -2.48
C PRO A 288 15.04 22.38 -3.44
N ALA A 289 15.60 22.60 -4.64
CA ALA A 289 15.72 21.56 -5.67
C ALA A 289 16.36 20.27 -5.11
N GLY A 290 15.81 19.12 -5.52
CA GLY A 290 16.30 17.81 -5.08
C GLY A 290 15.72 17.31 -3.76
N ARG A 291 14.80 18.04 -3.11
CA ARG A 291 14.14 17.62 -1.87
C ARG A 291 12.72 17.11 -2.11
N TYR A 292 12.27 16.22 -1.24
CA TYR A 292 10.91 15.67 -1.27
C TYR A 292 10.07 16.24 -0.13
N TYR A 293 8.82 16.60 -0.40
CA TYR A 293 7.88 16.94 0.66
C TYR A 293 7.54 15.67 1.46
N ALA A 294 7.92 15.66 2.74
CA ALA A 294 7.67 14.53 3.62
C ALA A 294 6.17 14.24 3.76
N GLU A 295 5.33 15.29 3.79
CA GLU A 295 3.87 15.18 3.83
C GLU A 295 3.29 14.47 2.60
N ALA A 296 3.79 14.80 1.39
CA ALA A 296 3.32 14.20 0.16
C ALA A 296 3.64 12.70 0.10
N VAL A 297 4.87 12.31 0.47
CA VAL A 297 5.24 10.89 0.56
C VAL A 297 4.47 10.18 1.67
N ALA A 298 4.32 10.80 2.85
CA ALA A 298 3.53 10.23 3.93
C ALA A 298 2.05 10.04 3.56
N ALA A 299 1.45 10.95 2.77
CA ALA A 299 0.08 10.81 2.27
C ALA A 299 -0.09 9.65 1.28
N HIS A 300 0.92 9.39 0.45
CA HIS A 300 0.99 8.23 -0.43
C HIS A 300 1.08 6.92 0.37
N GLU A 301 2.01 6.83 1.31
CA GLU A 301 2.15 5.68 2.19
C GLU A 301 0.89 5.47 3.06
N ALA A 302 0.26 6.55 3.53
CA ALA A 302 -1.01 6.49 4.22
C ALA A 302 -2.12 5.90 3.35
N GLY A 303 -2.13 6.20 2.04
CA GLY A 303 -3.07 5.56 1.12
C GLY A 303 -2.94 4.04 1.13
N HIS A 304 -1.71 3.51 1.19
CA HIS A 304 -1.47 2.08 1.41
C HIS A 304 -2.00 1.60 2.76
N VAL A 305 -1.71 2.31 3.85
CA VAL A 305 -2.26 2.00 5.18
C VAL A 305 -3.78 1.84 5.14
N PHE A 306 -4.47 2.72 4.43
CA PHE A 306 -5.92 2.71 4.33
C PHE A 306 -6.48 1.81 3.22
N GLY A 307 -5.63 1.05 2.51
CA GLY A 307 -6.06 0.00 1.59
C GLY A 307 -6.10 0.41 0.12
N LEU A 308 -5.49 1.52 -0.27
CA LEU A 308 -5.27 1.86 -1.68
C LEU A 308 -4.03 1.17 -2.24
N ALA A 309 -4.10 0.83 -3.51
CA ALA A 309 -2.97 0.35 -4.30
C ALA A 309 -2.56 1.41 -5.33
N HIS A 310 -1.37 1.26 -5.92
CA HIS A 310 -0.88 2.17 -6.94
C HIS A 310 -1.81 2.26 -8.15
N VAL A 311 -1.93 3.45 -8.74
CA VAL A 311 -2.58 3.67 -10.03
C VAL A 311 -1.52 3.75 -11.12
N THR A 312 -1.70 3.01 -12.21
CA THR A 312 -0.68 2.85 -13.27
C THR A 312 -1.05 3.62 -14.52
N GLY A 313 -0.05 4.17 -15.22
CA GLY A 313 -0.22 4.94 -16.46
C GLY A 313 0.11 6.42 -16.27
N GLU A 314 0.87 6.99 -17.22
CA GLU A 314 1.38 8.36 -17.15
C GLU A 314 0.30 9.44 -17.02
N GLN A 315 -0.89 9.16 -17.54
CA GLN A 315 -2.03 10.06 -17.47
C GLN A 315 -2.50 10.27 -16.01
N HIS A 316 -2.10 9.41 -15.08
CA HIS A 316 -2.48 9.48 -13.66
C HIS A 316 -1.42 10.13 -12.77
N ALA A 317 -0.39 10.76 -13.36
CA ALA A 317 0.77 11.27 -12.62
C ALA A 317 0.44 12.35 -11.56
N ASN A 318 -0.76 12.92 -11.60
CA ASN A 318 -1.21 13.94 -10.63
C ASN A 318 -2.03 13.35 -9.46
N LEU A 319 -2.24 12.03 -9.41
CA LEU A 319 -2.91 11.35 -8.30
C LEU A 319 -1.91 11.01 -7.17
N THR A 320 -2.39 11.02 -5.93
CA THR A 320 -1.55 10.69 -4.76
C THR A 320 -0.99 9.28 -4.86
N MET A 321 -1.79 8.31 -5.32
CA MET A 321 -1.36 6.91 -5.44
C MET A 321 -0.61 6.58 -6.74
N TYR A 322 -0.15 7.58 -7.49
CA TYR A 322 0.76 7.34 -8.61
C TYR A 322 2.13 6.83 -8.08
N PRO A 323 2.76 5.83 -8.71
CA PRO A 323 3.93 5.13 -8.17
C PRO A 323 5.24 5.94 -8.12
N THR A 324 5.20 7.26 -8.28
CA THR A 324 6.36 8.16 -8.07
C THR A 324 5.89 9.50 -7.56
N ILE A 325 6.74 10.16 -6.77
CA ILE A 325 6.59 11.56 -6.38
C ILE A 325 7.83 12.31 -6.84
N ASP A 326 7.62 13.42 -7.54
CA ASP A 326 8.72 14.28 -8.00
C ASP A 326 9.24 15.15 -6.84
N THR A 327 10.51 15.58 -6.92
CA THR A 327 11.07 16.52 -5.94
C THR A 327 10.32 17.84 -5.98
N CYS A 328 10.08 18.43 -4.81
CA CYS A 328 9.31 19.67 -4.66
C CYS A 328 7.88 19.62 -5.21
N ASP A 329 7.31 18.42 -5.33
CA ASP A 329 5.89 18.24 -5.59
C ASP A 329 5.13 18.00 -4.27
N LEU A 330 4.37 19.01 -3.84
CA LEU A 330 3.46 18.90 -2.69
C LEU A 330 2.08 18.38 -3.12
N GLY A 331 1.76 18.37 -4.42
CA GLY A 331 0.44 17.99 -4.95
C GLY A 331 -0.12 16.68 -4.39
N PRO A 332 0.68 15.59 -4.29
CA PRO A 332 0.27 14.31 -3.72
C PRO A 332 -0.12 14.35 -2.24
N SER A 333 0.15 15.43 -1.49
CA SER A 333 -0.33 15.53 -0.11
C SER A 333 -1.85 15.72 0.00
N ARG A 334 -2.52 16.10 -1.10
CA ARG A 334 -3.98 16.28 -1.18
C ARG A 334 -4.55 15.42 -2.31
N TYR A 335 -5.49 14.57 -1.94
CA TYR A 335 -5.99 13.49 -2.78
C TYR A 335 -6.63 14.01 -4.07
N GLY A 336 -6.36 13.33 -5.19
CA GLY A 336 -7.11 13.53 -6.42
C GLY A 336 -8.51 12.92 -6.31
N ARG A 337 -9.33 13.11 -7.34
CA ARG A 337 -10.69 12.54 -7.39
C ARG A 337 -10.65 11.01 -7.30
N GLY A 338 -9.75 10.35 -8.02
CA GLY A 338 -9.54 8.92 -7.98
C GLY A 338 -9.20 8.42 -6.58
N ASP A 339 -8.19 9.01 -5.95
CA ASP A 339 -7.76 8.62 -4.59
C ASP A 339 -8.91 8.78 -3.56
N ASN A 340 -9.65 9.90 -3.62
CA ASN A 340 -10.81 10.14 -2.75
C ASN A 340 -11.92 9.10 -2.98
N LEU A 341 -12.27 8.80 -4.24
CA LEU A 341 -13.24 7.75 -4.57
C LEU A 341 -12.79 6.39 -4.03
N GLY A 342 -11.49 6.10 -4.10
CA GLY A 342 -10.87 4.91 -3.52
C GLY A 342 -11.14 4.79 -2.02
N ILE A 343 -10.76 5.79 -1.22
CA ILE A 343 -10.96 5.76 0.24
C ILE A 343 -12.45 5.75 0.59
N VAL A 344 -13.28 6.56 -0.09
CA VAL A 344 -14.73 6.58 0.11
C VAL A 344 -15.36 5.22 -0.20
N SER A 345 -14.85 4.47 -1.17
CA SER A 345 -15.33 3.11 -1.46
C SER A 345 -15.02 2.09 -0.35
N ILE A 346 -14.06 2.38 0.54
CA ILE A 346 -13.64 1.50 1.64
C ILE A 346 -14.33 1.90 2.96
N TYR A 347 -14.41 3.21 3.26
CA TYR A 347 -14.86 3.73 4.56
C TYR A 347 -16.18 4.51 4.49
N GLY A 348 -16.65 4.86 3.29
CA GLY A 348 -17.79 5.75 3.08
C GLY A 348 -17.41 7.24 3.15
N LYS A 349 -18.32 8.09 2.68
CA LYS A 349 -18.22 9.55 2.76
C LYS A 349 -18.74 10.07 4.10
N GLN A 350 -18.17 11.17 4.61
CA GLN A 350 -18.64 11.85 5.81
C GLN A 350 -20.10 12.30 5.66
#